data_AF-A0A4Z2E2I5-F1
#
_entry.id   AF-A0A4Z2E2I5-F1
#
_cell.length_a   1.000
_cell.length_b   1.000
_cell.length_c   1.000
_cell.angle_alpha   90.00
_cell.angle_beta   90.00
_cell.angle_gamma   90.00
#
_symmetry.space_group_name_H-M   'P 1'
#
loop_
_entity.id
_entity.type
_entity.pdbx_description
1 polymer ?
#
loop_
_entity_poly.entity_id
_entity_poly.type
_entity_poly.pdbx_seq_one_letter_code
_entity_poly.pdbx_strand_id
1 'polypeptide(L)'
;MHGCVNHICHPFIKYVTKCSSFAIFSACYVNHPAGQARLDGAFCAYTEKDKQDYLNKACEAGICNIEMESSVFAAMCRLSGLRAAVVCVTLLDRLNGDQLDTSQDVLHSYQQRPQILVGYYIKKQLKKMS
;
A
#
# COMPACT_ATOMS: atom_id res chain seq x y z
N MET A 1 -4.36 -15.86 -21.46
CA MET A 1 -2.95 -15.80 -21.03
C MET A 1 -2.27 -14.73 -21.87
N HIS A 2 -1.40 -13.90 -21.30
CA HIS A 2 -0.83 -12.62 -21.80
C HIS A 2 -1.54 -11.39 -21.21
N GLY A 3 -0.92 -10.77 -20.20
CA GLY A 3 -1.36 -9.47 -19.71
C GLY A 3 -0.73 -8.96 -18.40
N CYS A 4 0.01 -9.77 -17.65
CA CYS A 4 0.47 -9.34 -16.31
C CYS A 4 1.93 -9.70 -15.99
N VAL A 5 2.84 -9.71 -16.97
CA VAL A 5 4.28 -9.84 -16.71
C VAL A 5 5.03 -9.14 -17.85
N ASN A 6 5.18 -7.82 -17.79
CA ASN A 6 6.19 -7.08 -18.56
C ASN A 6 6.16 -5.61 -18.14
N HIS A 7 6.79 -5.28 -17.01
CA HIS A 7 7.44 -3.99 -16.78
C HIS A 7 8.28 -4.06 -15.49
N ILE A 8 9.23 -5.00 -15.48
CA ILE A 8 10.41 -4.95 -14.61
C ILE A 8 11.54 -4.47 -15.51
N CYS A 9 11.97 -3.21 -15.35
CA CYS A 9 13.28 -2.61 -15.71
C CYS A 9 13.17 -1.10 -16.04
N HIS A 10 13.26 -0.24 -15.02
CA HIS A 10 14.21 0.89 -14.90
C HIS A 10 13.82 1.79 -13.71
N PRO A 11 14.81 2.45 -13.07
CA PRO A 11 14.84 2.61 -11.63
C PRO A 11 14.30 3.96 -11.21
N PHE A 12 13.80 4.03 -9.97
CA PHE A 12 13.41 5.24 -9.26
C PHE A 12 12.13 5.96 -9.76
N ILE A 13 11.11 5.90 -8.89
CA ILE A 13 9.96 6.83 -8.81
C ILE A 13 8.82 6.54 -9.80
N LYS A 14 8.02 5.51 -9.49
CA LYS A 14 6.66 5.31 -10.05
C LYS A 14 5.60 5.04 -8.98
N TYR A 15 5.79 5.54 -7.75
CA TYR A 15 4.86 5.31 -6.63
C TYR A 15 4.34 6.59 -5.96
N VAL A 16 4.29 7.71 -6.68
CA VAL A 16 3.45 8.84 -6.29
C VAL A 16 2.13 8.70 -7.04
N THR A 17 1.40 7.63 -6.75
CA THR A 17 0.07 7.43 -7.31
C THR A 17 -0.87 8.40 -6.62
N LYS A 18 -1.59 9.16 -7.43
CA LYS A 18 -2.67 10.06 -7.04
C LYS A 18 -3.77 9.23 -6.35
N CYS A 19 -3.65 9.01 -5.03
CA CYS A 19 -4.57 8.25 -4.17
C CYS A 19 -5.29 7.08 -4.88
N SER A 20 -4.53 6.06 -5.28
CA SER A 20 -5.11 4.74 -5.63
C SER A 20 -4.95 3.73 -4.48
N SER A 21 -4.45 4.19 -3.32
CA SER A 21 -4.44 3.40 -2.09
C SER A 21 -5.89 3.27 -1.62
N PHE A 22 -6.43 2.05 -1.65
CA PHE A 22 -7.70 1.78 -1.01
C PHE A 22 -7.40 1.42 0.45
N ALA A 23 -7.80 2.30 1.37
CA ALA A 23 -7.99 1.89 2.75
C ALA A 23 -9.21 0.98 2.76
N ILE A 24 -9.01 -0.33 2.97
CA ILE A 24 -10.14 -1.24 3.07
C ILE A 24 -10.84 -0.94 4.40
N PHE A 25 -11.95 -0.20 4.33
CA PHE A 25 -12.80 0.11 5.47
C PHE A 25 -13.97 -0.88 5.49
N SER A 26 -13.83 -2.01 6.17
CA SER A 26 -15.00 -2.73 6.67
C SER A 26 -15.37 -2.10 8.01
N ALA A 27 -16.50 -1.39 8.04
CA ALA A 27 -16.95 -0.55 9.17
C ALA A 27 -17.15 -1.30 10.51
N CYS A 28 -16.94 -2.61 10.56
CA CYS A 28 -17.00 -3.40 11.80
C CYS A 28 -15.64 -3.75 12.42
N TYR A 29 -14.51 -3.58 11.73
CA TYR A 29 -13.22 -4.05 12.26
C TYR A 29 -12.05 -3.22 11.79
N VAL A 30 -11.88 -2.05 12.40
CA VAL A 30 -10.75 -1.14 12.18
C VAL A 30 -9.39 -1.78 12.54
N ASN A 31 -9.36 -2.97 13.15
CA ASN A 31 -8.15 -3.63 13.65
C ASN A 31 -8.07 -5.14 13.41
N HIS A 32 -8.94 -5.75 12.57
CA HIS A 32 -8.93 -7.21 12.42
C HIS A 32 -8.27 -7.67 11.11
N PRO A 33 -7.49 -8.76 11.12
CA PRO A 33 -6.99 -9.43 9.92
C PRO A 33 -8.08 -9.69 8.85
N ALA A 34 -9.35 -9.78 9.27
CA ALA A 34 -10.51 -9.86 8.36
C ALA A 34 -10.77 -8.62 7.50
N GLY A 35 -10.49 -7.42 8.01
CA GLY A 35 -10.58 -6.20 7.21
C GLY A 35 -9.59 -6.18 6.04
N GLN A 36 -8.53 -6.99 6.10
CA GLN A 36 -7.53 -7.12 5.05
C GLN A 36 -7.56 -8.50 4.37
N ALA A 37 -8.62 -9.29 4.57
CA ALA A 37 -8.76 -10.64 4.01
C ALA A 37 -7.57 -11.57 4.32
N ARG A 38 -6.98 -11.52 5.52
CA ARG A 38 -5.91 -12.43 5.93
C ARG A 38 -6.47 -13.70 6.55
N LEU A 39 -5.82 -14.84 6.39
CA LEU A 39 -6.27 -16.11 6.98
C LEU A 39 -5.65 -16.43 8.34
N ASP A 40 -4.70 -15.62 8.80
CA ASP A 40 -3.89 -15.86 10.00
C ASP A 40 -4.35 -15.07 11.23
N GLY A 41 -5.58 -14.56 11.21
CA GLY A 41 -6.22 -13.94 12.37
C GLY A 41 -6.82 -14.96 13.32
N ALA A 42 -7.06 -14.55 14.57
CA ALA A 42 -7.70 -15.39 15.58
C ALA A 42 -9.10 -15.89 15.17
N PHE A 43 -9.80 -15.12 14.34
CA PHE A 43 -11.07 -15.50 13.74
C PHE A 43 -10.99 -15.32 12.23
N CYS A 44 -11.40 -16.35 11.47
CA CYS A 44 -11.47 -16.32 10.02
C CYS A 44 -12.76 -17.03 9.57
N ALA A 45 -13.63 -16.30 8.87
CA ALA A 45 -14.94 -16.79 8.42
C ALA A 45 -15.01 -16.97 6.89
N TYR A 46 -13.87 -16.96 6.22
CA TYR A 46 -13.74 -17.05 4.76
C TYR A 46 -12.56 -17.95 4.38
N THR A 47 -12.56 -18.45 3.16
CA THR A 47 -11.56 -19.39 2.64
C THR A 47 -10.43 -18.68 1.89
N GLU A 48 -9.34 -19.40 1.59
CA GLU A 48 -8.28 -18.89 0.70
C GLU A 48 -8.84 -18.50 -0.68
N LYS A 49 -9.84 -19.23 -1.19
CA LYS A 49 -10.49 -18.87 -2.45
C LYS A 49 -11.19 -17.51 -2.35
N ASP A 50 -11.94 -17.27 -1.28
CA ASP A 50 -12.65 -16.00 -1.06
C ASP A 50 -11.65 -14.83 -0.95
N LYS A 51 -10.53 -15.04 -0.25
CA LYS A 51 -9.41 -14.08 -0.19
C LYS A 51 -8.84 -13.79 -1.57
N GLN A 52 -8.50 -14.82 -2.35
CA GLN A 52 -7.91 -14.64 -3.67
C GLN A 52 -8.87 -13.93 -4.62
N ASP A 53 -10.16 -14.29 -4.61
CA ASP A 53 -11.19 -13.63 -5.41
C ASP A 53 -11.31 -12.14 -5.02
N TYR A 54 -11.24 -11.83 -3.72
CA TYR A 54 -11.27 -10.45 -3.23
C TYR A 54 -10.03 -9.64 -3.65
N LEU A 55 -8.83 -10.18 -3.46
CA LEU A 55 -7.58 -9.49 -3.79
C LEU A 55 -7.41 -9.31 -5.31
N ASN A 56 -7.82 -10.29 -6.12
CA ASN A 56 -7.79 -10.17 -7.57
C ASN A 56 -8.76 -9.09 -8.06
N LYS A 57 -9.99 -9.03 -7.54
CA LYS A 57 -10.93 -7.93 -7.85
C LYS A 57 -10.36 -6.56 -7.45
N ALA A 58 -9.66 -6.48 -6.33
CA ALA A 58 -8.99 -5.24 -5.92
C ALA A 58 -7.89 -4.84 -6.91
N CYS A 59 -7.07 -5.80 -7.35
CA CYS A 59 -6.03 -5.59 -8.35
C CYS A 59 -6.63 -5.17 -9.71
N GLU A 60 -7.71 -5.80 -10.15
CA GLU A 60 -8.47 -5.42 -11.35
C GLU A 60 -9.04 -4.01 -11.27
N ALA A 61 -9.40 -3.55 -10.07
CA ALA A 61 -9.82 -2.17 -9.81
C ALA A 61 -8.64 -1.17 -9.73
N GLY A 62 -7.41 -1.62 -9.95
CA GLY A 62 -6.19 -0.80 -9.95
C GLY A 62 -5.58 -0.57 -8.57
N ILE A 63 -5.99 -1.31 -7.55
CA ILE A 63 -5.42 -1.24 -6.19
C ILE A 63 -4.10 -2.00 -6.16
N CYS A 64 -3.03 -1.36 -5.70
CA CYS A 64 -1.69 -1.94 -5.69
C CYS A 64 -1.11 -2.18 -4.29
N ASN A 65 -1.76 -1.68 -3.24
CA ASN A 65 -1.36 -1.88 -1.84
C ASN A 65 -2.56 -1.73 -0.89
N ILE A 66 -2.40 -2.23 0.33
CA ILE A 66 -3.38 -2.14 1.41
C ILE A 66 -2.69 -1.53 2.62
N GLU A 67 -3.29 -0.51 3.22
CA GLU A 67 -2.87 0.16 4.46
C GLU A 67 -4.12 0.68 5.19
N MET A 68 -3.97 1.43 6.28
CA MET A 68 -5.09 1.70 7.20
C MET A 68 -5.37 3.20 7.43
N GLU A 69 -4.51 4.09 6.95
CA GLU A 69 -4.50 5.51 7.34
C GLU A 69 -4.87 6.46 6.19
N SER A 70 -4.70 6.05 4.93
CA SER A 70 -4.75 6.96 3.79
C SER A 70 -6.12 7.60 3.55
N SER A 71 -7.21 6.89 3.85
CA SER A 71 -8.57 7.39 3.62
C SER A 71 -8.89 8.60 4.50
N VAL A 72 -8.72 8.46 5.81
CA VAL A 72 -8.96 9.55 6.76
C VAL A 72 -7.97 10.69 6.55
N PHE A 73 -6.69 10.37 6.27
CA PHE A 73 -5.68 11.37 5.96
C PHE A 73 -6.07 12.21 4.72
N ALA A 74 -6.45 11.56 3.62
CA ALA A 74 -6.87 12.24 2.41
C ALA A 74 -8.13 13.08 2.60
N ALA A 75 -9.11 12.56 3.35
CA ALA A 75 -10.34 13.29 3.68
C ALA A 75 -10.05 14.56 4.49
N MET A 76 -9.26 14.45 5.57
CA MET A 76 -8.88 15.60 6.40
C MET A 76 -8.10 16.65 5.61
N CYS A 77 -7.11 16.24 4.82
CA CYS A 77 -6.32 17.19 4.02
C CYS A 77 -7.19 17.92 2.98
N ARG A 78 -8.11 17.20 2.33
CA ARG A 78 -9.05 17.80 1.37
C ARG A 78 -9.96 18.84 2.04
N LEU A 79 -10.53 18.50 3.20
CA LEU A 79 -11.40 19.41 3.96
C LEU A 79 -10.66 20.65 4.45
N SER A 80 -9.38 20.52 4.79
CA SER A 80 -8.53 21.64 5.23
C SER A 80 -7.88 22.44 4.09
N GLY A 81 -8.17 22.11 2.82
CA GLY A 81 -7.55 22.80 1.67
C GLY A 81 -6.05 22.52 1.49
N LEU A 82 -5.54 21.44 2.08
CA LEU A 82 -4.12 21.07 2.03
C LEU A 82 -3.84 20.14 0.84
N ARG A 83 -2.74 20.40 0.14
CA ARG A 83 -2.17 19.44 -0.82
C ARG A 83 -1.46 18.33 -0.04
N ALA A 84 -1.88 17.09 -0.26
CA ALA A 84 -1.34 15.93 0.44
C ALA A 84 -1.00 14.80 -0.54
N ALA A 85 -0.09 13.94 -0.11
CA ALA A 85 0.29 12.72 -0.79
C ALA A 85 0.61 11.64 0.25
N VAL A 86 0.32 10.39 -0.09
CA VAL A 86 0.67 9.21 0.72
C VAL A 86 1.74 8.43 -0.03
N VAL A 87 2.82 8.08 0.64
CA VAL A 87 3.94 7.32 0.08
C VAL A 87 4.19 6.11 0.96
N CYS A 88 3.84 4.93 0.45
CA CYS A 88 3.99 3.67 1.15
C CYS A 88 5.09 2.81 0.51
N VAL A 89 5.61 1.85 1.28
CA VAL A 89 6.36 0.71 0.76
C VAL A 89 5.55 -0.56 1.00
N THR A 90 5.57 -1.48 0.04
CA THR A 90 4.96 -2.81 0.20
C THR A 90 5.94 -3.73 0.90
N LEU A 91 5.50 -4.36 2.00
CA LEU A 91 6.33 -5.30 2.78
C LEU A 91 6.07 -6.76 2.42
N LEU A 92 4.91 -7.06 1.82
CA LEU A 92 4.46 -8.40 1.50
C LEU A 92 3.57 -8.38 0.25
N ASP A 93 3.72 -9.40 -0.60
CA ASP A 93 2.75 -9.68 -1.65
C ASP A 93 1.61 -10.57 -1.11
N ARG A 94 0.42 -9.96 -0.97
CA ARG A 94 -0.77 -10.60 -0.40
C ARG A 94 -1.38 -11.68 -1.29
N LEU A 95 -1.05 -11.70 -2.57
CA LEU A 95 -1.46 -12.80 -3.46
C LEU A 95 -0.70 -14.09 -3.15
N ASN A 96 0.50 -13.97 -2.56
CA ASN A 96 1.39 -15.09 -2.27
C ASN A 96 1.43 -15.52 -0.80
N GLY A 97 0.81 -14.74 0.11
CA GLY A 97 0.75 -15.10 1.51
C GLY A 97 0.27 -13.99 2.42
N ASP A 98 0.14 -14.31 3.71
CA ASP A 98 -0.22 -13.35 4.74
C ASP A 98 0.96 -13.04 5.68
N GLN A 99 1.87 -13.97 5.92
CA GLN A 99 2.99 -13.75 6.85
C GLN A 99 4.20 -13.10 6.17
N LEU A 100 4.93 -12.29 6.94
CA LEU A 100 6.24 -11.78 6.54
C LEU A 100 7.30 -12.86 6.84
N ASP A 101 7.99 -13.31 5.81
CA ASP A 101 9.09 -14.29 5.88
C ASP A 101 10.48 -13.64 5.69
N THR A 102 10.49 -12.35 5.36
CA THR A 102 11.68 -11.58 5.02
C THR A 102 12.51 -11.24 6.26
N SER A 103 13.84 -11.29 6.14
CA SER A 103 14.73 -10.98 7.27
C SER A 103 14.60 -9.53 7.76
N GLN A 104 14.93 -9.32 9.04
CA GLN A 104 14.80 -8.01 9.69
C GLN A 104 15.62 -6.92 8.99
N ASP A 105 16.85 -7.22 8.55
CA ASP A 105 17.70 -6.25 7.85
C ASP A 105 17.09 -5.81 6.51
N VAL A 106 16.48 -6.76 5.79
CA VAL A 106 15.81 -6.47 4.53
C VAL A 106 14.53 -5.67 4.75
N LEU A 107 13.71 -6.04 5.74
CA LEU A 107 12.52 -5.27 6.12
C LEU A 107 12.88 -3.83 6.52
N HIS A 108 13.93 -3.66 7.33
CA HIS A 108 14.42 -2.34 7.70
C HIS A 108 14.82 -1.55 6.45
N SER A 109 15.53 -2.16 5.50
CA SER A 109 15.89 -1.50 4.23
C SER A 109 14.67 -1.04 3.42
N TYR A 110 13.55 -1.78 3.49
CA TYR A 110 12.31 -1.43 2.78
C TYR A 110 11.64 -0.24 3.45
N GLN A 111 11.53 -0.25 4.78
CA GLN A 111 10.92 0.81 5.58
C GLN A 111 11.61 2.18 5.40
N GLN A 112 12.90 2.20 5.07
CA GLN A 112 13.64 3.43 4.78
C GLN A 112 13.28 4.06 3.43
N ARG A 113 12.77 3.29 2.46
CA ARG A 113 12.57 3.76 1.07
C ARG A 113 11.60 4.94 0.95
N PRO A 114 10.43 4.98 1.63
CA PRO A 114 9.54 6.14 1.60
C PRO A 114 10.22 7.40 2.14
N GLN A 115 10.96 7.27 3.24
CA GLN A 115 11.66 8.39 3.89
C GLN A 115 12.73 8.97 2.98
N ILE A 116 13.52 8.11 2.35
CA ILE A 116 14.53 8.50 1.36
C ILE A 116 13.85 9.25 0.20
N LEU A 117 12.79 8.69 -0.38
CA LEU A 117 12.07 9.31 -1.50
C LEU A 117 11.51 10.69 -1.15
N VAL A 118 10.83 10.81 -0.01
CA VAL A 118 10.27 12.07 0.46
C VAL A 118 11.38 13.07 0.78
N GLY A 119 12.48 12.64 1.40
CA GLY A 119 13.64 13.48 1.67
C GLY A 119 14.27 14.04 0.40
N TYR A 120 14.42 13.22 -0.66
CA TYR A 120 14.87 13.68 -1.96
C TYR A 120 13.91 14.69 -2.59
N TYR A 121 12.59 14.45 -2.51
CA TYR A 121 11.59 15.38 -3.01
C TYR A 121 11.67 16.74 -2.30
N ILE A 122 11.71 16.74 -0.96
CA ILE A 122 11.82 17.97 -0.15
C ILE A 122 13.09 18.75 -0.52
N LYS A 123 14.25 18.08 -0.57
CA LYS A 123 15.52 18.70 -0.97
C LYS A 123 15.43 19.35 -2.35
N LYS A 124 14.76 18.72 -3.31
CA LYS A 124 14.54 19.27 -4.65
C LYS A 124 13.63 20.50 -4.64
N GLN A 125 12.58 20.50 -3.82
CA GLN A 125 11.69 21.67 -3.71
C GLN A 125 12.39 22.87 -3.07
N LEU A 126 13.15 22.66 -1.99
CA LEU A 126 13.89 23.73 -1.32
C LEU A 126 14.91 24.39 -2.26
N LYS A 127 15.59 23.62 -3.11
CA LYS A 127 16.52 24.15 -4.13
C LYS A 127 15.85 24.94 -5.25
N LYS A 128 14.55 24.76 -5.49
CA LYS A 128 13.80 25.56 -6.48
C LYS A 128 13.32 26.88 -5.90
N MET A 129 13.30 26.99 -4.57
CA MET A 129 12.86 28.19 -3.84
C MET A 129 14.00 29.17 -3.59
N SER A 130 15.25 28.69 -3.63
CA SER A 130 16.48 29.50 -3.68
C SER A 130 16.78 29.96 -5.11
#